data_AF-A0A953P3N3-F1
#
_entry.id   AF-A0A953P3N3-F1
#
_cell.length_a   1.000
_cell.length_b   1.000
_cell.length_c   1.000
_cell.angle_alpha   90.00
_cell.angle_beta   90.00
_cell.angle_gamma   90.00
#
_symmetry.space_group_name_H-M   'P 1'
#
loop_
_entity.id
_entity.type
_entity.pdbx_description
1 polymer ?
#
loop_
_entity_poly.entity_id
_entity_poly.type
_entity_poly.pdbx_seq_one_letter_code
_entity_poly.pdbx_strand_id
1 'polypeptide(L)'
;MITKTSLLAIRALLLLTQGKPGAVTTPREIASRMGESPDYMAKVLRQVVKAGVLRAERGMKGGVILSRQPVDITLLEIVEACQGQIVESYCQNVQELEITCAFHHAAVELQQAIVDVLSRWNLQQLAAIPGPKIPLPGSRHCMMAVFPVKITTGKSKAASPGARAASGRRASRPGSTMRRAAR
;
A
#
# COMPACT_ATOMS: atom_id res chain seq x y z
N MET A 1 12.52 9.91 -2.40
CA MET A 1 11.09 9.99 -1.96
C MET A 1 10.47 8.60 -2.08
N ILE A 2 9.69 8.13 -1.09
CA ILE A 2 9.09 6.77 -1.18
C ILE A 2 8.04 6.70 -2.30
N THR A 3 8.26 5.80 -3.27
CA THR A 3 7.39 5.62 -4.45
C THR A 3 6.21 4.70 -4.18
N LYS A 4 5.19 4.74 -5.06
CA LYS A 4 4.05 3.79 -5.04
C LYS A 4 4.54 2.33 -5.03
N THR A 5 5.55 2.02 -5.84
CA THR A 5 6.16 0.69 -5.95
C THR A 5 6.70 0.21 -4.59
N SER A 6 7.46 1.05 -3.88
CA SER A 6 7.96 0.71 -2.54
C SER A 6 6.84 0.52 -1.52
N LEU A 7 5.79 1.35 -1.56
CA LEU A 7 4.64 1.18 -0.68
C LEU A 7 3.92 -0.16 -0.93
N LEU A 8 3.79 -0.57 -2.19
CA LEU A 8 3.22 -1.87 -2.53
C LEU A 8 4.10 -3.04 -2.06
N ALA A 9 5.42 -2.92 -2.21
CA ALA A 9 6.36 -3.91 -1.69
C ALA A 9 6.22 -4.05 -0.17
N ILE A 10 6.25 -2.94 0.57
CA ILE A 10 6.10 -2.96 2.04
C ILE A 10 4.78 -3.64 2.45
N ARG A 11 3.66 -3.27 1.84
CA ARG A 11 2.35 -3.88 2.12
C ARG A 11 2.31 -5.36 1.78
N ALA A 12 2.93 -5.78 0.66
CA ALA A 12 3.02 -7.18 0.29
C ALA A 12 3.85 -7.97 1.31
N LEU A 13 4.96 -7.42 1.80
CA LEU A 13 5.78 -8.08 2.81
C LEU A 13 5.05 -8.18 4.15
N LEU A 14 4.32 -7.15 4.56
CA LEU A 14 3.46 -7.20 5.75
C LEU A 14 2.39 -8.28 5.62
N LEU A 15 1.78 -8.43 4.44
CA LEU A 15 0.83 -9.51 4.17
C LEU A 15 1.48 -10.89 4.39
N LEU A 16 2.72 -11.08 3.93
CA LEU A 16 3.45 -12.34 4.08
C LEU A 16 3.80 -12.62 5.55
N THR A 17 4.16 -11.59 6.34
CA THR A 17 4.44 -11.77 7.78
C THR A 17 3.25 -12.22 8.60
N GLN A 18 2.03 -11.87 8.18
CA GLN A 18 0.79 -12.27 8.84
C GLN A 18 0.29 -13.65 8.39
N GLY A 19 0.87 -14.20 7.33
CA GLY A 19 0.59 -15.55 6.86
C GLY A 19 1.14 -16.60 7.81
N LYS A 20 0.85 -17.88 7.50
CA LYS A 20 1.52 -18.99 8.20
C LYS A 20 3.03 -18.94 7.88
N PRO A 21 3.92 -19.12 8.86
CA PRO A 21 5.34 -19.28 8.58
C PRO A 21 5.56 -20.38 7.54
N GLY A 22 6.40 -20.14 6.54
CA GLY A 22 6.61 -21.10 5.45
C GLY A 22 5.59 -21.05 4.31
N ALA A 23 4.52 -20.26 4.43
CA ALA A 23 3.50 -20.20 3.38
C ALA A 23 4.00 -19.45 2.14
N VAL A 24 3.90 -20.11 0.99
CA VAL A 24 4.12 -19.51 -0.33
C VAL A 24 2.85 -18.79 -0.75
N THR A 25 2.96 -17.53 -1.18
CA THR A 25 1.82 -16.75 -1.69
C THR A 25 2.09 -16.31 -3.11
N THR A 26 1.10 -16.46 -3.99
CA THR A 26 1.25 -16.09 -5.41
C THR A 26 1.15 -14.57 -5.61
N PRO A 27 1.79 -14.00 -6.64
CA PRO A 27 1.58 -12.59 -7.01
C PRO A 27 0.10 -12.24 -7.25
N ARG A 28 -0.68 -13.19 -7.79
CA ARG A 28 -2.12 -13.02 -8.07
C ARG A 28 -2.94 -12.88 -6.78
N GLU A 29 -2.64 -13.69 -5.76
CA GLU A 29 -3.28 -13.59 -4.44
C GLU A 29 -2.94 -12.27 -3.75
N ILE A 30 -1.65 -11.88 -3.78
CA ILE A 30 -1.20 -10.61 -3.20
C ILE A 30 -1.89 -9.44 -3.89
N ALA A 31 -1.91 -9.42 -5.23
CA ALA A 31 -2.55 -8.38 -6.04
C ALA A 31 -4.05 -8.27 -5.73
N SER A 32 -4.75 -9.41 -5.64
CA SER A 32 -6.18 -9.44 -5.32
C SER A 32 -6.49 -8.86 -3.95
N ARG A 33 -5.68 -9.15 -2.93
CA ARG A 33 -5.86 -8.57 -1.58
C ARG A 33 -5.58 -7.07 -1.53
N MET A 34 -4.75 -6.57 -2.44
CA MET A 34 -4.33 -5.17 -2.47
C MET A 34 -5.13 -4.30 -3.46
N GLY A 35 -5.98 -4.91 -4.29
CA GLY A 35 -6.74 -4.20 -5.34
C GLY A 35 -5.84 -3.68 -6.47
N GLU A 36 -4.73 -4.37 -6.76
CA GLU A 36 -3.77 -3.99 -7.80
C GLU A 36 -3.73 -5.06 -8.91
N SER A 37 -3.10 -4.75 -10.05
CA SER A 37 -3.00 -5.72 -11.15
C SER A 37 -1.98 -6.83 -10.84
N PRO A 38 -2.28 -8.10 -11.19
CA PRO A 38 -1.35 -9.22 -11.00
C PRO A 38 0.01 -9.01 -11.68
N ASP A 39 0.02 -8.42 -12.88
CA ASP A 39 1.25 -8.18 -13.64
C ASP A 39 2.15 -7.14 -12.99
N TYR A 40 1.54 -6.07 -12.47
CA TYR A 40 2.29 -5.04 -11.75
C TYR A 40 2.83 -5.59 -10.44
N MET A 41 2.00 -6.33 -9.67
CA MET A 41 2.46 -6.98 -8.45
C MET A 41 3.60 -7.96 -8.72
N ALA A 42 3.50 -8.77 -9.77
CA ALA A 42 4.58 -9.67 -10.17
C ALA A 42 5.87 -8.90 -10.51
N LYS A 43 5.78 -7.74 -11.15
CA LYS A 43 6.94 -6.87 -11.42
C LYS A 43 7.57 -6.35 -10.12
N VAL A 44 6.76 -5.87 -9.18
CA VAL A 44 7.23 -5.39 -7.86
C VAL A 44 7.93 -6.52 -7.11
N LEU A 45 7.28 -7.68 -6.98
CA LEU A 45 7.83 -8.82 -6.24
C LEU A 45 9.12 -9.36 -6.86
N ARG A 46 9.26 -9.33 -8.20
CA ARG A 46 10.52 -9.70 -8.87
C ARG A 46 11.69 -8.80 -8.46
N GLN A 47 11.47 -7.50 -8.30
CA GLN A 47 12.51 -6.58 -7.85
C GLN A 47 12.96 -6.93 -6.42
N VAL A 48 12.00 -7.21 -5.54
CA VAL A 48 12.28 -7.59 -4.15
C VAL A 48 12.95 -8.97 -4.05
N VAL A 49 12.61 -9.92 -4.93
CA VAL A 49 13.32 -11.21 -5.05
C VAL A 49 14.76 -11.00 -5.51
N LYS A 50 14.99 -10.14 -6.51
CA LYS A 50 16.35 -9.83 -7.00
C LYS A 50 17.22 -9.20 -5.91
N ALA A 51 16.62 -8.40 -5.03
CA ALA A 51 17.30 -7.83 -3.86
C ALA A 51 17.51 -8.83 -2.70
N GLY A 52 17.04 -10.08 -2.83
CA GLY A 52 17.24 -11.12 -1.82
C GLY A 52 16.34 -11.01 -0.59
N VAL A 53 15.37 -10.10 -0.57
CA VAL A 53 14.41 -9.95 0.55
C VAL A 53 13.29 -10.99 0.47
N LEU A 54 12.93 -11.41 -0.74
CA LEU A 54 12.02 -12.52 -1.00
C LEU A 54 12.74 -13.66 -1.71
N ARG A 55 12.27 -14.90 -1.50
CA ARG A 55 12.60 -16.06 -2.33
C ARG A 55 11.41 -16.42 -3.20
N ALA A 56 11.68 -16.79 -4.45
CA ALA A 56 10.69 -17.32 -5.37
C ALA A 56 10.70 -18.85 -5.31
N GLU A 57 9.53 -19.43 -5.08
CA GLU A 57 9.33 -20.88 -5.14
C GLU A 57 8.79 -21.28 -6.53
N ARG A 58 9.41 -22.30 -7.15
CA ARG A 58 9.04 -22.78 -8.48
C ARG A 58 7.97 -23.87 -8.40
N GLY A 59 7.21 -24.05 -9.49
CA GLY A 59 6.21 -25.12 -9.64
C GLY A 59 4.77 -24.64 -9.78
N MET A 60 3.82 -25.58 -9.85
CA MET A 60 2.38 -25.30 -10.09
C MET A 60 1.72 -24.45 -9.00
N LYS A 61 2.25 -24.46 -7.77
CA LYS A 61 1.85 -23.60 -6.64
C LYS A 61 2.89 -22.51 -6.33
N GLY A 62 3.71 -22.15 -7.32
CA GLY A 62 4.81 -21.22 -7.16
C GLY A 62 4.38 -19.86 -6.61
N GLY A 63 5.33 -19.07 -6.13
CA GLY A 63 5.02 -17.79 -5.50
C GLY A 63 6.22 -17.21 -4.79
N VAL A 64 5.98 -16.41 -3.76
CA VAL A 64 7.02 -15.77 -2.96
C VAL A 64 6.86 -16.08 -1.47
N ILE A 65 8.00 -16.11 -0.79
CA ILE A 65 8.15 -16.23 0.65
C ILE A 65 9.26 -15.28 1.13
N LEU A 66 9.23 -14.86 2.39
CA LEU A 66 10.34 -14.13 3.02
C LEU A 66 11.62 -14.98 2.97
N SER A 67 12.74 -14.36 2.59
CA SER A 67 14.04 -15.04 2.54
C SER A 67 14.65 -15.26 3.93
N ARG A 68 14.28 -14.41 4.90
CA ARG A 68 14.81 -14.38 6.26
C ARG A 68 13.77 -13.84 7.25
N GLN A 69 14.10 -13.75 8.53
CA GLN A 69 13.14 -13.35 9.55
C GLN A 69 12.75 -11.87 9.39
N PRO A 70 11.52 -11.47 9.76
CA PRO A 70 11.08 -10.08 9.64
C PRO A 70 11.91 -9.08 10.44
N VAL A 71 12.57 -9.52 11.51
CA VAL A 71 13.47 -8.68 12.31
C VAL A 71 14.74 -8.26 11.56
N ASP A 72 15.17 -9.09 10.60
CA ASP A 72 16.38 -8.84 9.82
C ASP A 72 16.11 -7.93 8.61
N ILE A 73 14.85 -7.80 8.19
CA ILE A 73 14.47 -7.07 6.98
C ILE A 73 14.18 -5.61 7.31
N THR A 74 15.05 -4.70 6.86
CA THR A 74 14.91 -3.26 7.09
C THR A 74 14.01 -2.58 6.05
N LEU A 75 13.43 -1.43 6.40
CA LEU A 75 12.72 -0.60 5.42
C LEU A 75 13.64 -0.13 4.29
N LEU A 76 14.91 0.15 4.61
CA LEU A 76 15.91 0.56 3.63
C LEU A 76 16.03 -0.46 2.50
N GLU A 77 16.22 -1.73 2.84
CA GLU A 77 16.35 -2.80 1.84
C GLU A 77 15.11 -2.95 0.96
N ILE A 78 13.91 -2.78 1.53
CA ILE A 78 12.66 -2.84 0.76
C ILE A 78 12.54 -1.65 -0.20
N VAL A 79 12.92 -0.45 0.27
CA VAL A 79 12.87 0.76 -0.55
C VAL A 79 13.90 0.68 -1.68
N GLU A 80 15.13 0.28 -1.36
CA GLU A 80 16.23 0.15 -2.33
C GLU A 80 15.98 -0.97 -3.34
N ALA A 81 15.33 -2.05 -2.94
CA ALA A 81 14.91 -3.11 -3.87
C ALA A 81 14.03 -2.56 -5.00
N CYS A 82 13.18 -1.57 -4.71
CA CYS A 82 12.26 -1.00 -5.69
C CYS A 82 12.81 0.21 -6.44
N GLN A 83 13.65 1.03 -5.80
CA GLN A 83 14.08 2.33 -6.33
C GLN A 83 15.55 2.34 -6.78
N GLY A 84 16.34 1.34 -6.42
CA GLY A 84 17.81 1.41 -6.46
C GLY A 84 18.37 2.01 -5.18
N GLN A 85 19.70 2.05 -5.07
CA GLN A 85 20.37 2.64 -3.90
C GLN A 85 19.93 4.09 -3.70
N ILE A 86 19.65 4.47 -2.46
CA ILE A 86 19.22 5.83 -2.12
C ILE A 86 20.40 6.82 -2.18
N VAL A 87 21.62 6.31 -2.14
CA VAL A 87 22.84 7.12 -2.26
C VAL A 87 23.02 7.54 -3.73
N GLU A 88 22.49 8.72 -4.07
CA GLU A 88 22.83 9.38 -5.33
C GLU A 88 24.19 10.05 -5.19
N SER A 89 25.06 9.86 -6.18
CA SER A 89 26.36 10.53 -6.25
C SER A 89 26.18 12.02 -6.57
N TYR A 90 25.81 12.83 -5.59
CA TYR A 90 26.01 14.27 -5.72
C TYR A 90 27.51 14.52 -5.74
N CYS A 91 28.04 15.06 -6.84
CA CYS A 91 29.47 15.25 -7.09
C CYS A 91 30.29 13.98 -6.82
N GLN A 92 30.41 13.10 -7.82
CA GLN A 92 31.08 11.80 -7.68
C GLN A 92 32.39 11.87 -6.87
N ASN A 93 32.39 11.18 -5.72
CA ASN A 93 33.58 10.85 -4.92
C ASN A 93 34.43 12.02 -4.39
N VAL A 94 33.88 13.23 -4.25
CA VAL A 94 34.60 14.35 -3.62
C VAL A 94 33.98 14.62 -2.26
N GLN A 95 34.73 14.34 -1.19
CA GLN A 95 34.35 14.60 0.20
C GLN A 95 35.07 15.83 0.78
N GLU A 96 35.94 16.45 -0.01
CA GLU A 96 36.74 17.61 0.39
C GLU A 96 35.88 18.87 0.42
N LEU A 97 35.65 19.37 1.64
CA LEU A 97 34.87 20.57 1.97
C LEU A 97 35.33 21.85 1.22
N GLU A 98 36.57 21.89 0.75
CA GLU A 98 37.13 23.02 -0.01
C GLU A 98 36.65 23.03 -1.47
N ILE A 99 36.13 21.91 -1.97
CA ILE A 99 35.79 21.70 -3.39
C ILE A 99 34.28 21.44 -3.57
N THR A 100 33.57 21.04 -2.51
CA THR A 100 32.13 20.77 -2.56
C THR A 100 31.29 22.00 -2.26
N CYS A 101 30.21 22.20 -3.02
CA CYS A 101 29.31 23.32 -2.80
C CYS A 101 28.42 23.11 -1.54
N ALA A 102 27.91 24.20 -0.95
CA ALA A 102 27.01 24.13 0.22
C ALA A 102 25.79 23.21 -0.02
N PHE A 103 25.30 23.13 -1.27
CA PHE A 103 24.22 22.22 -1.64
C PHE A 103 24.62 20.75 -1.50
N HIS A 104 25.86 20.38 -1.85
CA HIS A 104 26.35 19.01 -1.69
C HIS A 104 26.33 18.59 -0.21
N HIS A 105 26.75 19.45 0.71
CA HIS A 105 26.69 19.17 2.15
C HIS A 105 25.27 18.94 2.63
N ALA A 106 24.34 19.84 2.28
CA ALA A 106 22.93 19.70 2.64
C ALA A 106 22.32 18.42 2.06
N ALA A 107 22.71 18.05 0.83
CA ALA A 107 22.22 16.85 0.17
C ALA A 107 22.74 15.56 0.81
N VAL A 108 24.03 15.50 1.20
CA VAL A 108 24.62 14.37 1.93
C VAL A 108 23.97 14.21 3.30
N GLU A 109 23.79 15.31 4.05
CA GLU A 109 23.12 15.30 5.35
C GLU A 109 21.69 14.77 5.24
N LEU A 110 20.92 15.25 4.24
CA LEU A 110 19.57 14.79 3.98
C LEU A 110 19.53 13.29 3.62
N GLN A 111 20.42 12.84 2.74
CA GLN A 111 20.51 11.42 2.36
C GLN A 111 20.83 10.54 3.57
N GLN A 112 21.81 10.93 4.38
CA GLN A 112 22.20 10.18 5.57
C GLN A 112 21.03 10.08 6.56
N ALA A 113 20.31 11.18 6.78
CA ALA A 113 19.12 11.17 7.64
C ALA A 113 18.03 10.21 7.11
N ILE A 114 17.82 10.14 5.79
CA ILE A 114 16.88 9.19 5.19
C ILE A 114 17.34 7.74 5.39
N VAL A 115 18.61 7.45 5.12
CA VAL A 115 19.20 6.11 5.28
C VAL A 115 19.13 5.66 6.75
N ASP A 116 19.47 6.53 7.68
CA ASP A 116 19.46 6.25 9.12
C ASP A 116 18.04 5.94 9.63
N VAL A 117 17.03 6.64 9.12
CA VAL A 117 15.63 6.37 9.48
C VAL A 117 15.17 5.04 8.87
N LEU A 118 15.45 4.80 7.59
CA LEU A 118 14.99 3.59 6.91
C LEU A 118 15.70 2.32 7.39
N SER A 119 16.97 2.40 7.79
CA SER A 119 17.73 1.27 8.34
C SER A 119 17.30 0.90 9.76
N ARG A 120 16.82 1.87 10.55
CA ARG A 120 16.40 1.67 11.94
C ARG A 120 15.12 0.85 12.08
N TRP A 121 14.20 0.97 11.13
CA TRP A 121 12.90 0.30 11.16
C TRP A 121 12.95 -1.02 10.39
N ASN A 122 12.49 -2.10 11.03
CA ASN A 122 12.40 -3.42 10.41
C ASN A 122 10.95 -3.87 10.21
N LEU A 123 10.79 -4.94 9.42
CA LEU A 123 9.50 -5.49 9.03
C LEU A 123 8.75 -6.06 10.24
N GLN A 124 9.43 -6.60 11.25
CA GLN A 124 8.81 -7.07 12.50
C GLN A 124 8.14 -5.92 13.27
N GLN A 125 8.82 -4.77 13.39
CA GLN A 125 8.29 -3.59 14.08
C GLN A 125 7.05 -3.04 13.35
N LEU A 126 7.09 -3.00 12.02
CA LEU A 126 5.93 -2.61 11.21
C LEU A 126 4.77 -3.60 11.36
N ALA A 127 5.08 -4.90 11.36
CA ALA A 127 4.09 -5.96 11.52
C ALA A 127 3.42 -5.96 12.91
N ALA A 128 4.07 -5.42 13.94
CA ALA A 128 3.49 -5.29 15.28
C ALA A 128 2.30 -4.32 15.31
N ILE A 129 2.33 -3.26 14.50
CA ILE A 129 1.23 -2.30 14.36
C ILE A 129 1.03 -2.01 12.86
N PRO A 130 0.44 -2.95 12.10
CA PRO A 130 0.37 -2.86 10.63
C PRO A 130 -0.64 -1.81 10.15
N GLY A 131 -1.44 -1.26 11.06
CA GLY A 131 -2.42 -0.21 10.78
C GLY A 131 -2.98 0.40 12.07
N PRO A 132 -3.69 1.53 11.96
CA PRO A 132 -4.26 2.20 13.12
C PRO A 132 -5.37 1.33 13.75
N LYS A 133 -5.40 1.26 15.09
CA LYS A 133 -6.42 0.51 15.85
C LYS A 133 -7.80 1.17 15.81
N ILE A 134 -7.85 2.47 15.52
CA ILE A 134 -9.05 3.31 15.47
C ILE A 134 -9.14 3.91 14.07
N PRO A 135 -10.34 4.15 13.50
CA PRO A 135 -10.48 4.82 12.21
C PRO A 135 -9.81 6.19 12.23
N LEU A 136 -9.12 6.52 11.13
CA LEU A 136 -8.51 7.84 11.02
C LEU A 136 -9.60 8.92 10.91
N PRO A 137 -9.44 10.06 11.60
CA PRO A 137 -10.42 11.13 11.54
C PRO A 137 -10.52 11.72 10.12
N GLY A 138 -11.75 12.05 9.71
CA GLY A 138 -12.03 12.77 8.45
C GLY A 138 -12.01 11.89 7.20
N SER A 139 -12.61 10.70 7.23
CA SER A 139 -12.72 9.78 6.08
C SER A 139 -11.38 9.37 5.44
N ARG A 140 -10.28 9.51 6.18
CA ARG A 140 -8.93 9.16 5.71
C ARG A 140 -8.73 7.64 5.77
N HIS A 141 -8.09 7.11 4.74
CA HIS A 141 -7.74 5.70 4.67
C HIS A 141 -6.24 5.53 4.94
N CYS A 142 -5.89 4.59 5.81
CA CYS A 142 -4.49 4.28 6.04
C CYS A 142 -3.93 3.59 4.79
N MET A 143 -2.91 4.20 4.17
CA MET A 143 -2.27 3.62 2.98
C MET A 143 -1.63 2.26 3.26
N MET A 144 -1.23 2.01 4.52
CA MET A 144 -0.59 0.76 4.96
C MET A 144 -1.58 -0.29 5.47
N ALA A 145 -2.89 0.01 5.53
CA ALA A 145 -3.87 -1.01 5.90
C ALA A 145 -3.89 -2.13 4.85
N VAL A 146 -3.46 -3.32 5.25
CA VAL A 146 -3.36 -4.51 4.39
C VAL A 146 -4.67 -5.33 4.39
N PHE A 147 -5.60 -5.00 5.30
CA PHE A 147 -6.88 -5.70 5.48
C PHE A 147 -8.01 -4.71 5.84
N PRO A 148 -9.29 -5.13 5.77
CA PRO A 148 -10.30 -4.53 6.65
C PRO A 148 -9.79 -4.69 8.09
N VAL A 149 -9.23 -3.61 8.63
CA VAL A 149 -8.91 -3.49 10.06
C VAL A 149 -10.21 -3.86 10.78
N LYS A 150 -10.16 -4.80 11.73
CA LYS A 150 -11.28 -5.03 12.65
C LYS A 150 -11.42 -3.78 13.50
N ILE A 151 -12.08 -2.77 12.94
CA ILE A 151 -12.38 -1.51 13.60
C ILE A 151 -13.31 -1.90 14.74
N THR A 152 -12.81 -1.82 15.97
CA THR A 152 -13.70 -1.84 17.13
C THR A 152 -14.50 -0.54 17.06
N THR A 153 -15.70 -0.62 16.51
CA THR A 153 -16.64 0.48 16.49
C THR A 153 -17.07 0.76 17.93
N GLY A 154 -16.31 1.59 18.64
CA GLY A 154 -16.88 2.41 19.67
C GLY A 154 -17.99 3.21 19.00
N LYS A 155 -19.25 2.97 19.37
CA LYS A 155 -20.44 3.64 18.84
C LYS A 155 -20.20 5.15 18.73
N SER A 156 -19.84 5.63 17.54
CA SER A 156 -20.05 7.02 17.17
C SER A 156 -21.33 7.03 16.35
N LYS A 157 -22.43 7.39 17.02
CA LYS A 157 -23.68 7.79 16.35
C LYS A 157 -23.34 8.99 15.47
N ALA A 158 -23.12 8.77 14.18
CA ALA A 158 -23.22 9.83 13.18
C ALA A 158 -24.51 9.56 12.38
N ALA A 159 -25.50 10.39 12.65
CA ALA A 159 -26.78 10.39 11.99
C ALA A 159 -26.60 10.58 10.47
N SER A 160 -27.23 9.71 9.69
CA SER A 160 -27.41 9.92 8.25
C SER A 160 -28.29 11.14 8.01
N PRO A 161 -27.86 12.16 7.24
CA PRO A 161 -28.78 13.17 6.76
C PRO A 161 -29.51 12.63 5.52
N GLY A 162 -30.80 12.37 5.71
CA GLY A 162 -31.86 12.70 4.76
C GLY A 162 -31.72 12.23 3.32
N ALA A 163 -32.16 11.00 3.05
CA ALA A 163 -32.74 10.66 1.75
C ALA A 163 -33.94 11.59 1.49
N ARG A 164 -33.78 12.56 0.58
CA ARG A 164 -34.92 13.32 0.06
C ARG A 164 -35.79 12.39 -0.77
N ALA A 165 -37.06 12.41 -0.42
CA ALA A 165 -38.12 11.55 -0.90
C ALA A 165 -38.32 11.64 -2.41
N ALA A 166 -38.32 10.48 -3.07
CA ALA A 166 -39.02 10.26 -4.32
C ALA A 166 -40.51 10.11 -3.98
N SER A 167 -41.29 11.17 -4.20
CA SER A 167 -42.75 11.16 -4.14
C SER A 167 -43.32 10.78 -5.51
N GLY A 168 -44.20 9.78 -5.56
CA GLY A 168 -45.12 9.59 -6.70
C GLY A 168 -45.49 8.12 -6.94
N ARG A 169 -46.62 7.70 -6.38
CA ARG A 169 -47.13 6.31 -6.34
C ARG A 169 -47.66 5.80 -7.71
N ARG A 170 -47.65 4.47 -7.83
CA ARG A 170 -48.28 3.63 -8.87
C ARG A 170 -49.82 3.66 -8.84
N ALA A 171 -50.39 3.47 -10.05
CA ALA A 171 -51.57 2.65 -10.45
C ALA A 171 -52.96 2.98 -9.83
N SER A 172 -54.13 2.91 -10.49
CA SER A 172 -54.59 2.21 -11.70
C SER A 172 -56.06 2.55 -12.06
N ARG A 173 -56.36 2.72 -13.37
CA ARG A 173 -57.59 2.35 -14.18
C ARG A 173 -58.99 2.93 -13.78
N PRO A 174 -60.10 2.68 -14.54
CA PRO A 174 -60.42 3.07 -15.93
C PRO A 174 -61.87 3.66 -16.10
N GLY A 175 -62.25 4.06 -17.33
CA GLY A 175 -63.67 4.29 -17.77
C GLY A 175 -64.02 5.78 -17.96
N SER A 176 -64.18 6.30 -19.18
CA SER A 176 -65.35 6.22 -20.09
C SER A 176 -65.98 7.62 -20.23
N THR A 177 -65.94 8.22 -21.43
CA THR A 177 -67.10 8.70 -22.23
C THR A 177 -66.67 9.68 -23.32
N MET A 178 -66.93 9.28 -24.57
CA MET A 178 -67.46 10.05 -25.71
C MET A 178 -67.58 11.60 -25.61
N ARG A 179 -67.06 12.30 -26.64
CA ARG A 179 -67.80 13.14 -27.63
C ARG A 179 -66.78 13.88 -28.54
N ARG A 180 -66.85 13.67 -29.87
CA ARG A 180 -67.34 14.61 -30.94
C ARG A 180 -66.56 15.94 -30.99
N ALA A 181 -66.28 16.61 -32.11
CA ALA A 181 -66.37 16.41 -33.56
C ALA A 181 -65.91 17.75 -34.19
N ALA A 182 -65.31 17.73 -35.39
CA ALA A 182 -65.19 18.84 -36.36
C ALA A 182 -64.38 20.09 -35.89
N ARG A 183 -63.59 20.80 -36.71
CA ARG A 183 -63.46 21.00 -38.15
C ARG A 183 -61.99 21.26 -38.47
#